data_AF-A0A8X6G6M7-F1
#
_entry.id   AF-A0A8X6G6M7-F1
#
_cell.length_a   1.000
_cell.length_b   1.000
_cell.length_c   1.000
_cell.angle_alpha   90.00
_cell.angle_beta   90.00
_cell.angle_gamma   90.00
#
_symmetry.space_group_name_H-M   'P 1'
#
loop_
_entity.id
_entity.type
_entity.pdbx_description
1 polymer ?
#
loop_
_entity_poly.entity_id
_entity_poly.type
_entity_poly.pdbx_seq_one_letter_code
_entity_poly.pdbx_strand_id
1 'polypeptide(L)'
;MSVQRFLKSEEALELLNSLDSDESDVEIVLCINLLKSLGEQGFRATGTIRENRIIHECPLEESKSMRKKERGSSDFAFDENSEIFVMR
;
A
#
# COMPACT_ATOMS: atom_id res chain seq x y z
N MET A 1 4.07 -18.24 -12.56
CA MET A 1 5.30 -17.44 -12.38
C MET A 1 4.83 -15.99 -12.38
N SER A 2 4.58 -15.41 -11.20
CA SER A 2 3.98 -14.06 -11.12
C SER A 2 5.05 -13.03 -11.44
N VAL A 3 4.86 -12.30 -12.55
CA VAL A 3 5.74 -11.20 -12.96
C VAL A 3 5.42 -10.01 -12.07
N GLN A 4 6.28 -9.71 -11.09
CA GLN A 4 6.17 -8.49 -10.30
C GLN A 4 6.56 -7.29 -11.18
N ARG A 5 5.57 -6.59 -11.72
CA ARG A 5 5.78 -5.35 -12.49
C ARG A 5 5.77 -4.16 -11.53
N PHE A 6 6.93 -3.51 -11.40
CA PHE A 6 7.04 -2.26 -10.65
C PHE A 6 6.59 -1.11 -11.55
N LEU A 7 5.41 -0.56 -11.29
CA LEU A 7 4.88 0.59 -12.03
C LEU A 7 5.26 1.89 -11.31
N LYS A 8 5.55 2.95 -12.09
CA LYS A 8 5.61 4.32 -11.55
C LYS A 8 4.19 4.82 -11.27
N SER A 9 4.04 5.85 -10.44
CA SER A 9 2.72 6.37 -10.04
C SER A 9 1.84 6.77 -11.22
N GLU A 10 2.44 7.36 -12.27
CA GLU A 10 1.73 7.74 -13.50
C GLU A 10 1.27 6.52 -14.31
N GLU A 11 2.14 5.51 -14.49
CA GLU A 11 1.80 4.27 -15.21
C GLU A 11 0.75 3.44 -14.45
N ALA A 12 0.76 3.48 -13.12
CA ALA A 12 -0.25 2.82 -12.30
C ALA A 12 -1.63 3.43 -12.54
N LEU A 13 -1.73 4.77 -12.54
CA LEU A 13 -2.98 5.48 -12.81
C LEU A 13 -3.50 5.23 -14.23
N GLU A 14 -2.63 5.21 -15.24
CA GLU A 14 -3.01 4.88 -16.61
C GLU A 14 -3.54 3.44 -16.75
N LEU A 15 -2.89 2.48 -16.10
CA LEU A 15 -3.36 1.09 -16.08
C LEU A 15 -4.69 0.96 -15.33
N LEU A 16 -4.87 1.68 -14.22
CA LEU A 16 -6.11 1.67 -13.44
C LEU A 16 -7.28 2.32 -14.19
N ASN A 17 -7.04 3.41 -14.93
CA ASN A 17 -8.06 4.02 -15.80
C ASN A 17 -8.47 3.13 -16.98
N SER A 18 -7.67 2.11 -17.31
CA SER A 18 -7.98 1.10 -18.34
C SER A 18 -8.66 -0.15 -17.78
N LEU A 19 -8.73 -0.28 -16.45
CA LEU A 19 -9.41 -1.38 -15.77
C LEU A 19 -10.84 -0.95 -15.45
N ASP A 20 -11.81 -1.74 -15.89
CA ASP A 20 -13.21 -1.52 -15.52
C ASP A 20 -13.35 -1.64 -13.99
N SER A 21 -14.09 -0.70 -13.39
CA SER A 21 -14.27 -0.50 -11.94
C SER A 21 -14.88 -1.70 -11.21
N ASP A 22 -15.37 -2.70 -11.95
CA ASP A 22 -16.03 -3.89 -11.41
C ASP A 22 -14.99 -4.97 -11.05
N GLU A 23 -14.70 -5.08 -9.75
CA GLU A 23 -14.13 -6.26 -9.09
C GLU A 23 -12.70 -6.71 -9.44
N SER A 24 -11.74 -5.79 -9.59
CA SER A 24 -10.32 -6.20 -9.56
C SER A 24 -9.64 -5.83 -8.24
N ASP A 25 -9.35 -6.83 -7.40
CA ASP A 25 -8.38 -6.68 -6.32
C ASP A 25 -6.99 -6.50 -6.96
N VAL A 26 -6.50 -5.27 -6.97
CA VAL A 26 -5.22 -4.92 -7.60
C VAL A 26 -4.09 -5.05 -6.58
N GLU A 27 -3.14 -5.96 -6.83
CA GLU A 27 -1.92 -6.15 -6.02
C GLU A 27 -0.71 -5.47 -6.67
N ILE A 28 -0.34 -4.27 -6.20
CA ILE A 28 0.76 -3.46 -6.76
C ILE A 28 1.68 -2.95 -5.63
N VAL A 29 2.92 -2.57 -5.98
CA VAL A 29 3.78 -1.83 -5.05
C VAL A 29 3.33 -0.37 -4.97
N LEU A 30 2.63 -0.02 -3.90
CA LEU A 30 1.93 1.25 -3.76
C LEU A 30 2.66 2.23 -2.83
N CYS A 31 2.23 3.49 -2.83
CA CYS A 31 2.48 4.46 -1.76
C CYS A 31 1.14 4.83 -1.11
N ILE A 32 1.17 5.32 0.13
CA ILE A 32 -0.05 5.64 0.90
C ILE A 32 -0.94 6.64 0.15
N ASN A 33 -0.35 7.67 -0.46
CA ASN A 33 -1.10 8.66 -1.23
C ASN A 33 -1.85 8.05 -2.42
N LEU A 34 -1.24 7.07 -3.11
CA LEU A 34 -1.90 6.37 -4.22
C LEU A 34 -3.05 5.48 -3.73
N LEU A 35 -2.87 4.78 -2.61
CA LEU A 35 -3.94 4.01 -1.96
C LEU A 35 -5.14 4.90 -1.62
N LYS A 36 -4.88 6.09 -1.08
CA LYS A 36 -5.93 7.06 -0.79
C LYS A 36 -6.68 7.50 -2.04
N SER A 37 -5.95 7.89 -3.10
CA SER A 37 -6.57 8.31 -4.36
C SER A 37 -7.33 7.18 -5.06
N LEU A 38 -6.95 5.92 -4.84
CA LEU A 38 -7.68 4.75 -5.33
C LEU A 38 -8.97 4.53 -4.57
N GLY A 39 -8.94 4.62 -3.24
CA GLY A 39 -10.14 4.55 -2.40
C GLY A 39 -11.14 5.66 -2.74
N GLU A 40 -10.66 6.89 -2.95
CA GLU A 40 -11.49 8.02 -3.41
C GLU A 40 -12.16 7.78 -4.77
N GLN A 41 -11.57 6.94 -5.63
CA GLN A 41 -12.11 6.53 -6.93
C GLN A 41 -13.00 5.27 -6.84
N GLY A 42 -13.17 4.69 -5.65
CA GLY A 42 -13.98 3.48 -5.43
C GLY A 42 -13.23 2.17 -5.66
N PHE A 43 -11.92 2.20 -5.89
CA PHE A 43 -11.13 0.98 -6.03
C PHE A 43 -10.74 0.40 -4.67
N ARG A 44 -10.82 -0.92 -4.56
CA ARG A 44 -10.19 -1.67 -3.48
C ARG A 44 -8.79 -2.09 -3.92
N ALA A 45 -7.77 -1.57 -3.24
CA ALA A 45 -6.38 -1.86 -3.57
C ALA A 45 -5.63 -2.41 -2.37
N THR A 46 -4.76 -3.38 -2.62
CA THR A 46 -3.81 -3.90 -1.63
C THR A 46 -2.41 -3.81 -2.21
N GLY A 47 -1.42 -3.51 -1.40
CA GLY A 47 -0.07 -3.36 -1.93
C GLY A 47 1.02 -3.41 -0.91
N THR A 48 2.21 -3.70 -1.39
CA THR A 48 3.42 -3.62 -0.58
C THR A 48 4.03 -2.23 -0.71
N ILE A 49 4.48 -1.65 0.40
CA ILE A 49 5.12 -0.34 0.44
C ILE A 49 6.61 -0.55 0.76
N ARG A 50 7.49 0.03 -0.04
CA ARG A 50 8.92 0.05 0.31
C ARG A 50 9.14 0.96 1.51
N GLU A 51 9.97 0.55 2.47
CA GLU A 51 10.19 1.31 3.70
C GLU A 51 10.63 2.76 3.46
N ASN A 52 11.46 3.02 2.45
CA ASN A 52 11.89 4.36 2.09
C ASN A 52 10.80 5.24 1.45
N ARG A 53 9.59 4.71 1.24
CA ARG A 53 8.40 5.43 0.78
C ARG A 53 7.35 5.62 1.87
N ILE A 54 7.57 5.06 3.06
CA ILE A 54 6.74 5.34 4.23
C ILE A 54 7.10 6.75 4.69
N ILE A 55 6.10 7.63 4.69
CA ILE A 55 6.26 9.02 5.13
C ILE A 55 6.58 9.02 6.63
N HIS A 56 7.42 9.95 7.09
CA HIS A 56 7.85 10.04 8.50
C HIS A 56 6.71 10.15 9.52
N GLU A 57 5.51 10.53 9.09
CA GLU A 57 4.32 10.67 9.94
C GLU A 57 3.56 9.35 10.13
N CYS A 58 3.97 8.26 9.48
CA CYS A 58 3.33 6.95 9.64
C CYS A 58 3.65 6.39 11.04
N PRO A 59 2.64 6.05 11.86
CA PRO A 59 2.84 5.61 13.24
C PRO A 59 3.39 4.17 13.37
N LEU A 60 3.89 3.57 12.28
CA LEU A 60 4.47 2.23 12.30
C LEU A 60 5.90 2.23 12.85
N GLU A 61 6.23 1.18 13.59
CA GLU A 61 7.58 0.95 14.06
C GLU A 61 8.58 0.79 12.90
N GLU A 62 9.76 1.40 13.06
CA GLU A 62 10.88 1.23 12.12
C GLU A 62 11.30 -0.24 12.00
N SER A 63 11.75 -0.67 10.80
CA SER A 63 12.16 -2.05 10.58
C SER A 63 13.33 -2.45 11.48
N LYS A 64 14.16 -1.47 11.87
CA LYS A 64 15.28 -1.68 12.79
C LYS A 64 14.79 -2.07 14.20
N SER A 65 13.67 -1.52 14.65
CA SER A 65 13.06 -1.87 15.94
C SER A 65 12.35 -3.22 15.83
N MET A 66 11.60 -3.45 14.75
CA MET A 66 10.92 -4.72 14.50
C MET A 66 11.88 -5.92 14.41
N ARG A 67 13.07 -5.75 13.83
CA ARG A 67 14.11 -6.80 13.77
C ARG A 67 14.61 -7.28 15.14
N LYS A 68 14.41 -6.49 16.20
CA LYS A 68 14.80 -6.86 17.58
C LYS A 68 13.68 -7.62 18.30
N LYS A 69 12.46 -7.64 17.76
CA LYS A 69 11.33 -8.37 18.33
C LYS A 69 11.36 -9.85 17.96
N GLU A 70 10.54 -10.63 18.64
CA GLU A 70 10.39 -12.06 18.35
C GLU A 70 9.84 -12.28 16.92
N ARG A 71 10.29 -13.34 16.27
CA ARG A 71 9.79 -13.71 14.93
C ARG A 71 8.28 -13.92 14.97
N GLY A 72 7.56 -13.26 14.07
CA GLY A 72 6.09 -13.27 14.04
C GLY A 72 5.46 -12.08 14.76
N SER A 73 6.25 -11.20 15.38
CA SER A 73 5.77 -9.89 15.83
C SER A 73 5.38 -9.03 14.64
N SER A 74 4.22 -8.39 14.72
CA SER A 74 3.71 -7.43 13.73
C SER A 74 3.30 -6.13 14.39
N ASP A 75 3.36 -5.05 13.64
CA ASP A 75 2.82 -3.73 14.03
C ASP A 75 1.82 -3.27 12.98
N PHE A 76 0.80 -2.53 13.38
CA PHE A 76 -0.25 -2.09 12.48
C PHE A 76 -0.83 -0.74 12.89
N ALA A 77 -1.37 -0.04 11.89
CA ALA A 77 -2.12 1.19 12.09
C ALA A 77 -3.29 1.25 11.11
N PHE A 78 -4.36 1.92 11.53
CA PHE A 78 -5.53 2.18 10.70
C PHE A 78 -5.87 3.67 10.78
N ASP A 79 -6.03 4.30 9.63
CA ASP A 79 -6.55 5.67 9.55
C ASP A 79 -8.04 5.64 9.19
N GLU A 80 -8.89 5.98 10.16
CA GLU A 80 -10.34 6.00 9.99
C GLU A 80 -10.81 7.03 8.94
N ASN A 81 -10.03 8.08 8.67
CA ASN A 81 -10.44 9.12 7.71
C ASN A 81 -10.24 8.68 6.26
N SER A 82 -9.16 7.93 5.99
CA SER A 82 -8.85 7.42 4.65
C SER A 82 -9.23 5.95 4.46
N GLU A 83 -9.70 5.29 5.52
CA GLU A 83 -9.99 3.85 5.58
C GLU A 83 -8.79 2.98 5.17
N ILE A 84 -7.57 3.48 5.42
CA ILE A 84 -6.33 2.79 5.06
C ILE A 84 -5.81 1.97 6.25
N PHE A 85 -5.61 0.68 6.01
CA PHE A 85 -4.92 -0.23 6.91
C PHE A 85 -3.48 -0.45 6.44
N VAL A 86 -2.52 -0.31 7.36
CA VAL A 86 -1.11 -0.64 7.12
C VAL A 86 -0.60 -1.59 8.19
N MET A 87 0.22 -2.56 7.79
CA MET A 87 0.83 -3.56 8.67
C MET A 87 2.30 -3.79 8.29
N ARG A 88 3.12 -4.12 9.28
CA ARG A 88 4.52 -4.51 9.14
C ARG A 88 4.85 -5.75 9.96
#